data_AF-A9ADJ5-F1
#
_entry.id   AF-A9ADJ5-F1
#
_cell.length_a   1.000
_cell.length_b   1.000
_cell.length_c   1.000
_cell.angle_alpha   90.00
_cell.angle_beta   90.00
_cell.angle_gamma   90.00
#
_symmetry.space_group_name_H-M   'P 1'
#
loop_
_entity.id
_entity.type
_entity.pdbx_description
1 polymer ?
#
loop_
_entity_poly.entity_id
_entity_poly.type
_entity_poly.pdbx_seq_one_letter_code
_entity_poly.pdbx_strand_id
1 'polypeptide(L)'
;MSEIRKNDHRLMQVLLAPVISEKATLVADKNEQVVFEVAPDATKQEVKAAVELLFKVEVDSVNVLVQKGKQKRFGRSMGRRKDVKKAYVCLKPGQEINFEAEAK
;
A
#
# COMPACT_ATOMS: atom_id res chain seq x y z
N MET A 1 -1.94 -8.96 22.92
CA MET A 1 -1.82 -8.39 21.57
C MET A 1 -0.96 -9.36 20.76
N SER A 2 -1.42 -9.80 19.58
CA SER A 2 -0.70 -10.82 18.80
C SER A 2 0.62 -10.26 18.30
N GLU A 3 1.72 -10.81 18.80
CA GLU A 3 3.05 -10.64 18.22
C GLU A 3 3.02 -11.35 16.86
N ILE A 4 3.00 -10.60 15.76
CA ILE A 4 2.99 -11.19 14.43
C ILE A 4 4.32 -11.91 14.24
N ARG A 5 4.25 -13.23 14.04
CA ARG A 5 5.36 -13.98 13.44
C ARG A 5 5.66 -13.33 12.09
N LYS A 6 6.75 -12.57 12.03
CA LYS A 6 7.31 -11.99 10.81
C LYS A 6 7.81 -13.12 9.93
N ASN A 7 6.88 -13.77 9.22
CA ASN A 7 7.27 -14.66 8.14
C ASN A 7 7.64 -13.76 6.96
N ASP A 8 8.93 -13.64 6.66
CA ASP A 8 9.45 -12.74 5.63
C ASP A 8 8.77 -12.98 4.27
N HIS A 9 8.47 -14.25 3.95
CA HIS A 9 7.76 -14.61 2.73
C HIS A 9 6.35 -13.97 2.66
N ARG A 10 5.63 -13.90 3.78
CA ARG A 10 4.32 -13.24 3.83
C ARG A 10 4.48 -11.73 3.64
N LEU A 11 5.45 -11.10 4.33
CA LEU A 11 5.65 -9.65 4.27
C LEU A 11 5.99 -9.18 2.85
N MET A 12 6.80 -9.95 2.11
CA MET A 12 7.13 -9.66 0.72
C MET A 12 5.93 -9.68 -0.23
N GLN A 13 4.85 -10.40 0.11
CA GLN A 13 3.63 -10.49 -0.71
C GLN A 13 2.56 -9.45 -0.37
N VAL A 14 2.74 -8.69 0.72
CA VAL A 14 1.73 -7.74 1.20
C VAL A 14 1.62 -6.51 0.29
N LEU A 15 2.75 -5.97 -0.14
CA LEU A 15 2.84 -4.79 -0.99
C LEU A 15 2.82 -5.21 -2.46
N LEU A 16 1.79 -4.79 -3.20
CA LEU A 16 1.60 -5.19 -4.60
C LEU A 16 2.19 -4.16 -5.57
N ALA A 17 1.89 -2.87 -5.34
CA ALA A 17 2.37 -1.78 -6.19
C ALA A 17 2.26 -0.41 -5.48
N PRO A 18 3.11 0.57 -5.80
CA PRO A 18 2.86 1.97 -5.44
C PRO A 18 1.71 2.55 -6.27
N VAL A 19 0.92 3.44 -5.67
CA VAL A 19 -0.21 4.11 -6.33
C VAL A 19 0.19 5.54 -6.67
N ILE A 20 0.49 5.78 -7.94
CA ILE A 20 0.81 7.11 -8.46
C ILE A 20 -0.46 7.74 -9.04
N SER A 21 -0.91 8.84 -8.46
CA SER A 21 -2.05 9.64 -8.92
C SER A 21 -1.94 11.04 -8.34
N GLU A 22 -2.59 12.04 -8.93
CA GLU A 22 -2.61 13.41 -8.38
C GLU A 22 -2.98 13.45 -6.89
N LYS A 23 -3.96 12.63 -6.48
CA LYS A 23 -4.36 12.52 -5.07
C LYS A 23 -3.25 11.92 -4.20
N ALA A 24 -2.50 10.94 -4.71
CA ALA A 24 -1.40 10.35 -3.98
C ALA A 24 -0.25 11.34 -3.83
N THR A 25 0.10 12.07 -4.90
CA THR A 25 1.10 13.14 -4.87
C THR A 25 0.71 14.23 -3.87
N LEU A 26 -0.54 14.71 -3.92
CA LEU A 26 -1.03 15.71 -2.97
C LEU A 26 -0.92 15.27 -1.50
N VAL A 27 -1.15 13.99 -1.23
CA VAL A 27 -1.07 13.42 0.12
C VAL A 27 0.39 13.19 0.53
N ALA A 28 1.26 12.84 -0.41
CA ALA A 28 2.71 12.77 -0.17
C ALA A 28 3.27 14.14 0.24
N ASP A 29 2.92 15.21 -0.50
CA ASP A 29 3.42 16.56 -0.23
C ASP A 29 2.92 17.14 1.10
N LYS A 30 1.67 16.85 1.47
CA LYS A 30 1.04 17.43 2.66
C LYS A 30 1.33 16.69 3.95
N ASN A 31 1.42 15.37 3.88
CA ASN A 31 1.40 14.51 5.06
C ASN A 31 2.56 13.49 5.08
N GLU A 32 3.54 13.59 4.19
CA GLU A 32 4.65 12.63 4.08
C GLU A 32 4.14 11.17 3.94
N GLN A 33 3.07 11.02 3.17
CA GLN A 33 2.34 9.77 3.03
C GLN A 33 2.52 9.13 1.66
N VAL A 34 2.89 7.85 1.68
CA VAL A 34 3.03 7.02 0.48
C VAL A 34 1.83 6.08 0.38
N VAL A 35 1.28 5.94 -0.83
CA VAL A 35 0.10 5.10 -1.07
C VAL A 35 0.50 3.83 -1.78
N PHE A 36 0.15 2.68 -1.19
CA PHE A 36 0.37 1.35 -1.76
C PHE A 36 -0.95 0.64 -2.06
N GLU A 37 -0.99 -0.10 -3.16
CA GLU A 37 -1.94 -1.20 -3.34
C GLU A 37 -1.41 -2.40 -2.56
N VAL A 38 -2.27 -2.98 -1.72
CA VAL A 38 -1.91 -4.07 -0.82
C VAL A 38 -2.82 -5.27 -1.01
N ALA A 39 -2.34 -6.44 -0.59
CA ALA A 39 -3.15 -7.66 -0.57
C ALA A 39 -4.48 -7.43 0.21
N PRO A 40 -5.62 -7.96 -0.27
CA PRO A 40 -6.94 -7.66 0.29
C PRO A 40 -7.08 -8.13 1.75
N ASP A 41 -6.39 -9.18 2.11
CA ASP A 41 -6.32 -9.80 3.44
C ASP A 41 -5.26 -9.16 4.35
N ALA A 42 -4.43 -8.23 3.86
CA ALA A 42 -3.35 -7.62 4.63
C ALA A 42 -3.87 -6.78 5.82
N THR A 43 -3.29 -6.97 6.99
CA THR A 43 -3.56 -6.19 8.20
C THR A 43 -2.69 -4.94 8.27
N LYS A 44 -3.08 -3.95 9.09
CA LYS A 44 -2.28 -2.72 9.27
C LYS A 44 -0.86 -3.00 9.77
N GLN A 45 -0.71 -3.99 10.65
CA GLN A 45 0.58 -4.35 11.22
C GLN A 45 1.48 -5.06 10.19
N GLU A 46 0.90 -5.95 9.35
CA GLU A 46 1.64 -6.56 8.24
C GLU A 46 2.12 -5.52 7.23
N VAL A 47 1.26 -4.56 6.86
CA VAL A 47 1.65 -3.48 5.94
C VAL A 47 2.78 -2.64 6.52
N LYS A 48 2.71 -2.26 7.80
CA LYS A 48 3.79 -1.55 8.49
C LYS A 48 5.10 -2.33 8.40
N ALA A 49 5.09 -3.60 8.82
CA ALA A 49 6.27 -4.45 8.81
C ALA A 49 6.83 -4.68 7.39
N ALA A 50 5.97 -4.81 6.38
CA ALA A 50 6.39 -4.99 4.99
C ALA A 50 7.09 -3.76 4.42
N VAL A 51 6.57 -2.55 4.70
CA VAL A 51 7.19 -1.29 4.26
C VAL A 51 8.55 -1.11 4.94
N GLU A 52 8.61 -1.31 6.25
CA GLU A 52 9.86 -1.21 7.02
C GLU A 52 10.91 -2.23 6.52
N LEU A 53 10.49 -3.46 6.18
CA LEU A 53 11.38 -4.50 5.68
C LEU A 53 11.92 -4.20 4.28
N LEU A 54 11.05 -3.83 3.32
CA LEU A 54 11.43 -3.67 1.92
C LEU A 54 12.15 -2.35 1.65
N PHE A 55 11.70 -1.26 2.26
CA PHE A 55 12.25 0.07 1.99
C PHE A 55 13.23 0.55 3.06
N LYS A 56 13.40 -0.19 4.17
CA LYS A 56 14.31 0.17 5.28
C LYS A 56 14.04 1.57 5.85
N VAL A 57 12.78 1.98 5.86
CA VAL A 57 12.30 3.24 6.42
C VAL A 57 11.58 3.01 7.74
N GLU A 58 11.41 4.05 8.53
CA GLU A 58 10.58 4.01 9.73
C GLU A 58 9.17 4.53 9.47
N VAL A 59 8.16 3.71 9.78
CA VAL A 59 6.75 4.05 9.57
C VAL A 59 6.15 4.59 10.86
N ASP A 60 5.54 5.77 10.80
CA ASP A 60 4.78 6.34 11.91
C ASP A 60 3.43 5.62 12.05
N SER A 61 2.57 5.75 11.04
CA SER A 61 1.19 5.27 11.08
C SER A 61 0.70 4.73 9.74
N VAL A 62 -0.29 3.82 9.78
CA VAL A 62 -0.86 3.18 8.58
C VAL A 62 -2.38 3.25 8.61
N ASN A 63 -2.95 3.83 7.56
CA ASN A 63 -4.39 3.87 7.31
C ASN A 63 -4.73 3.04 6.08
N VAL A 64 -5.69 2.12 6.21
CA VAL A 64 -6.10 1.24 5.11
C VAL A 64 -7.55 1.51 4.72
N LEU A 65 -7.83 1.43 3.42
CA LEU A 65 -9.20 1.46 2.89
C LEU A 65 -9.37 0.42 1.80
N VAL A 66 -10.61 -0.04 1.60
CA VAL A 66 -10.97 -0.91 0.49
C VAL A 66 -11.79 -0.10 -0.52
N GLN A 67 -11.18 0.22 -1.65
CA GLN A 67 -11.86 0.85 -2.77
C GLN A 67 -12.69 -0.19 -3.52
N LYS A 68 -14.01 -0.03 -3.48
CA LYS A 68 -14.93 -0.94 -4.16
C LYS A 68 -14.80 -0.84 -5.68
N GLY A 69 -14.69 -1.99 -6.32
CA GLY A 69 -14.68 -2.12 -7.76
C GLY A 69 -16.03 -1.72 -8.34
N LYS A 70 -16.00 -0.93 -9.42
CA LYS A 70 -17.19 -0.43 -10.12
C LYS A 70 -17.78 -1.54 -11.00
N GLN A 71 -19.12 -1.57 -11.11
CA GLN A 71 -19.80 -2.38 -12.11
C GLN A 71 -19.43 -1.85 -13.50
N LYS A 72 -19.10 -2.76 -14.42
CA LYS A 72 -18.68 -2.43 -15.79
C LYS A 72 -19.37 -3.38 -16.76
N ARG A 73 -19.83 -2.84 -17.88
CA ARG A 73 -20.43 -3.63 -18.95
C ARG A 73 -19.33 -4.14 -19.89
N PHE A 74 -19.40 -5.42 -20.24
CA PHE A 74 -18.58 -6.03 -21.28
C PHE A 74 -19.50 -6.62 -22.34
N GLY A 75 -19.71 -5.86 -23.43
CA GLY A 75 -20.66 -6.21 -24.48
C GLY A 75 -22.08 -6.36 -23.95
N ARG A 76 -22.61 -7.58 -23.99
CA ARG A 76 -23.96 -7.91 -23.49
C ARG A 76 -23.99 -8.24 -21.99
N SER A 77 -22.84 -8.58 -21.39
CA SER A 77 -22.77 -9.00 -20.00
C SER A 77 -22.43 -7.85 -19.06
N MET A 78 -23.01 -7.86 -17.87
CA MET A 78 -22.64 -6.97 -16.77
C MET A 78 -21.63 -7.68 -15.87
N GLY A 79 -20.44 -7.11 -15.73
CA GLY A 79 -19.40 -7.58 -14.81
C GLY A 79 -19.05 -6.54 -13.75
N ARG A 80 -18.09 -6.87 -12.89
CA ARG A 80 -17.58 -5.96 -11.84
C ARG A 80 -16.07 -6.03 -11.81
N ARG A 81 -15.41 -4.88 -11.64
CA ARG A 81 -13.96 -4.85 -11.38
C ARG A 81 -13.66 -5.38 -9.97
N LYS A 82 -12.47 -5.94 -9.77
CA LYS A 82 -12.00 -6.35 -8.43
C LYS A 82 -11.94 -5.15 -7.48
N ASP A 83 -12.20 -5.39 -6.21
CA ASP A 83 -11.94 -4.43 -5.15
C ASP A 83 -10.41 -4.27 -4.99
N VAL A 84 -9.98 -3.07 -4.63
CA VAL A 84 -8.56 -2.75 -4.42
C VAL A 84 -8.39 -2.24 -3.00
N LYS A 85 -7.47 -2.83 -2.24
CA LYS A 85 -7.11 -2.34 -0.91
C LYS A 85 -5.94 -1.38 -1.05
N LYS A 86 -6.08 -0.19 -0.46
CA LYS A 86 -5.05 0.85 -0.45
C LYS A 86 -4.58 1.09 0.97
N ALA A 87 -3.27 1.21 1.14
CA ALA A 87 -2.66 1.63 2.38
C ALA A 87 -2.02 3.00 2.19
N TYR A 88 -2.41 3.96 3.02
CA TYR A 88 -1.76 5.24 3.22
C TYR A 88 -0.78 5.07 4.37
N VAL A 89 0.50 5.12 4.05
CA VAL A 89 1.59 4.87 4.98
C VAL A 89 2.26 6.20 5.26
N CYS A 90 2.14 6.68 6.50
CA CYS A 90 2.82 7.88 6.96
C CYS A 90 4.23 7.49 7.40
N LEU A 91 5.22 8.09 6.78
CA LEU A 91 6.61 7.91 7.17
C LEU A 91 6.93 8.82 8.35
N LYS A 92 8.00 8.51 9.07
CA LYS A 92 8.56 9.48 10.01
C LYS A 92 9.23 10.64 9.24
N PRO A 93 9.29 11.84 9.85
CA PRO A 93 9.90 13.00 9.22
C PRO A 93 11.34 12.73 8.74
N GLY A 94 11.65 13.17 7.54
CA GLY A 94 12.97 13.00 6.90
C GLY A 94 13.23 11.63 6.28
N GLN A 95 12.24 10.73 6.25
CA GLN A 95 12.32 9.46 5.54
C GLN A 95 11.62 9.59 4.18
N GLU A 96 12.29 9.16 3.11
CA GLU A 96 11.76 9.19 1.75
C GLU A 96 11.88 7.82 1.09
N ILE A 97 10.88 7.47 0.28
CA ILE A 97 10.89 6.23 -0.51
C ILE A 97 11.14 6.61 -1.98
N ASN A 98 12.31 6.25 -2.49
CA ASN A 98 12.67 6.47 -3.89
C ASN A 98 12.31 5.25 -4.74
N PHE A 99 11.33 5.41 -5.62
CA PHE A 99 10.88 4.33 -6.53
C PHE A 99 11.74 4.16 -7.79
N GLU A 100 12.55 5.17 -8.13
CA GLU A 100 13.34 5.19 -9.36
C GLU A 100 14.71 4.50 -9.22
N ALA A 101 15.21 4.36 -7.99
CA ALA A 101 16.65 4.13 -7.77
C ALA A 101 17.13 2.69 -7.98
N GLU A 102 16.25 1.70 -8.20
CA GLU A 102 16.67 0.30 -8.34
C GLU A 102 16.05 -0.38 -9.56
N ALA A 103 16.44 0.08 -10.74
CA ALA A 103 16.50 -0.75 -11.94
C ALA A 103 17.97 -1.14 -12.18
N LYS A 104 18.45 -2.15 -11.44
CA LYS A 104 19.64 -2.94 -11.80
C LYS A 104 19.17 -4.33 -12.23
#